data_AF-E9GVR4-F1
#
_entry.id   AF-E9GVR4-F1
#
_cell.length_a   1.000
_cell.length_b   1.000
_cell.length_c   1.000
_cell.angle_alpha   90.00
_cell.angle_beta   90.00
_cell.angle_gamma   90.00
#
_symmetry.space_group_name_H-M   'P 1'
#
loop_
_entity.id
_entity.type
_entity.pdbx_description
1 polymer ?
#
loop_
_entity_poly.entity_id
_entity_poly.type
_entity_poly.pdbx_seq_one_letter_code
_entity_poly.pdbx_strand_id
1 'polypeptide(L)'
;MGQLVRNEVDMSISFGPWFYSRSMAVDMTGTVILDDISIVVPYPKHNTDAAGYLYAFSYLTWGFTFASFSLSTLFIWIVAHVGLQQKGEQKLGIIMVYVLSVCLGQGGFLRSYSLASRIIQGAFLLVLLVITYAFTGIVTSMITTPKYQFVVRSIEEVANNDEIMPLIIEESSTHVAFEVKMF
;
A
#
# COMPACT_ATOMS: atom_id res chain seq x y z
N MET A 1 1.39 27.25 -40.70
CA MET A 1 0.82 28.61 -40.63
C MET A 1 1.54 29.62 -41.51
N GLY A 2 2.87 29.78 -41.41
CA GLY A 2 3.58 30.78 -42.23
C GLY A 2 3.35 30.64 -43.75
N GLN A 3 3.18 29.42 -44.25
CA GLN A 3 2.90 29.15 -45.66
C GLN A 3 1.49 29.62 -46.09
N LEU A 4 0.48 29.50 -45.23
CA LEU A 4 -0.87 30.03 -45.50
C LEU A 4 -0.85 31.56 -45.54
N VAL A 5 -0.17 32.18 -44.58
CA VAL A 5 -0.06 33.65 -44.51
C VAL A 5 0.70 34.23 -45.71
N ARG A 6 1.68 33.49 -46.25
CA ARG A 6 2.44 33.88 -47.44
C ARG A 6 1.76 33.50 -48.76
N ASN A 7 0.54 32.94 -48.74
CA ASN A 7 -0.17 32.44 -49.91
C ASN A 7 0.64 31.39 -50.72
N GLU A 8 1.45 30.57 -50.04
CA GLU A 8 2.18 29.46 -50.67
C GLU A 8 1.30 28.21 -50.81
N VAL A 9 0.24 28.11 -50.01
CA VAL A 9 -0.73 27.01 -50.00
C VAL A 9 -2.15 27.55 -49.81
N ASP A 10 -3.14 26.94 -50.47
CA ASP A 10 -4.54 27.40 -50.43
C ASP A 10 -5.32 26.87 -49.20
N MET A 11 -4.88 25.75 -48.62
CA MET A 11 -5.53 25.12 -47.47
C MET A 11 -4.52 24.29 -46.68
N SER A 12 -4.69 24.25 -45.35
CA SER A 12 -3.95 23.35 -44.46
C SER A 12 -4.93 22.56 -43.61
N ILE A 13 -4.78 21.23 -43.58
CA ILE A 13 -5.48 20.35 -42.66
C ILE A 13 -4.45 19.91 -41.62
N SER A 14 -4.64 20.31 -40.37
CA SER A 14 -3.73 19.97 -39.27
C SER A 14 -4.49 19.90 -37.95
N PHE A 15 -3.97 19.09 -37.02
CA PHE A 15 -4.47 19.00 -35.64
C PHE A 15 -3.94 20.15 -34.78
N GLY A 16 -4.14 21.37 -35.27
CA GLY A 16 -3.76 22.58 -34.56
C GLY A 16 -4.87 23.03 -33.61
N PRO A 17 -4.56 23.43 -32.37
CA PRO A 17 -5.56 24.01 -31.49
C PRO A 17 -6.01 25.38 -32.00
N TRP A 18 -7.27 25.70 -31.73
CA TRP A 18 -7.87 26.99 -32.06
C TRP A 18 -7.40 28.04 -31.06
N PHE A 19 -6.64 29.03 -31.53
CA PHE A 19 -6.16 30.16 -30.73
C PHE A 19 -6.60 31.47 -31.38
N TYR A 20 -6.99 32.43 -30.55
CA TYR A 20 -7.45 33.75 -31.02
C TYR A 20 -6.44 34.46 -31.91
N SER A 21 -5.15 34.41 -31.57
CA SER A 21 -4.08 35.01 -32.39
C SER A 21 -3.95 34.38 -33.78
N ARG A 22 -4.31 33.09 -33.91
CA ARG A 22 -4.27 32.38 -35.20
C ARG A 22 -5.51 32.64 -36.05
N SER A 23 -6.69 32.76 -35.42
CA SER A 23 -7.92 33.11 -36.14
C SER A 23 -7.90 34.55 -36.70
N MET A 24 -7.05 35.42 -36.18
CA MET A 24 -6.83 36.76 -36.75
C MET A 24 -5.95 36.75 -38.01
N ALA A 25 -5.15 35.70 -38.21
CA ALA A 25 -4.19 35.61 -39.31
C ALA A 25 -4.71 34.74 -40.47
N VAL A 26 -5.56 33.74 -40.20
CA VAL A 26 -6.15 32.84 -41.19
C VAL A 26 -7.56 32.45 -40.79
N ASP A 27 -8.46 32.30 -41.76
CA ASP A 27 -9.80 31.79 -41.51
C ASP A 27 -9.76 30.31 -41.13
N MET A 28 -10.42 29.96 -40.02
CA MET A 28 -10.49 28.61 -39.50
C MET A 28 -11.93 28.09 -39.56
N THR A 29 -12.09 26.83 -39.92
CA THR A 29 -13.38 26.13 -39.80
C THR A 29 -13.72 25.88 -38.33
N GLY A 30 -14.98 25.53 -38.04
CA GLY A 30 -15.42 25.17 -36.68
C GLY A 30 -14.64 23.98 -36.09
N THR A 31 -14.63 23.90 -34.77
CA THR A 31 -13.95 22.84 -34.01
C THR A 31 -14.54 21.46 -34.31
N VAL A 32 -13.72 20.55 -34.81
CA VAL A 32 -14.11 19.16 -35.10
C VAL A 32 -13.79 18.23 -33.92
N ILE A 33 -12.70 18.50 -33.18
CA ILE A 33 -12.22 17.70 -32.05
C ILE A 33 -11.93 18.65 -30.89
N LEU A 34 -12.42 18.29 -29.71
CA LEU A 34 -12.04 18.90 -28.43
C LEU A 34 -10.92 18.06 -27.83
N ASP A 35 -9.79 18.71 -27.52
CA ASP A 35 -8.62 18.08 -26.91
C ASP A 35 -8.18 18.89 -25.70
N ASP A 36 -7.75 18.19 -24.66
CA ASP A 36 -7.34 18.77 -23.38
C ASP A 36 -5.83 18.62 -23.21
N ILE A 37 -5.20 19.59 -22.51
CA ILE A 37 -3.78 19.48 -22.16
C ILE A 37 -3.63 18.39 -21.10
N SER A 38 -3.02 17.27 -21.47
CA SER A 38 -2.68 16.18 -20.56
C SER A 38 -1.20 16.17 -20.23
N ILE A 39 -0.87 15.85 -18.97
CA ILE A 39 0.51 15.72 -18.50
C ILE A 39 0.89 14.24 -18.56
N VAL A 40 1.93 13.94 -19.32
CA VAL A 40 2.47 12.60 -19.44
C VAL A 40 3.60 12.43 -18.44
N VAL A 41 3.46 11.47 -17.53
CA VAL A 41 4.47 11.13 -16.51
C VAL A 41 4.96 9.71 -16.73
N PRO A 42 6.22 9.40 -16.35
CA PRO A 42 6.72 8.02 -16.41
C PRO A 42 5.87 7.09 -15.55
N TYR A 43 5.74 5.84 -16.00
CA TYR A 43 5.01 4.82 -15.26
C TYR A 43 5.61 4.65 -13.85
N PRO A 44 4.78 4.62 -12.79
CA PRO A 44 5.27 4.57 -11.43
C PRO A 44 6.05 3.28 -11.18
N LYS A 45 7.16 3.39 -10.45
CA LYS A 45 7.95 2.23 -10.06
C LYS A 45 7.21 1.43 -9.00
N HIS A 46 7.30 0.11 -9.10
CA HIS A 46 6.80 -0.81 -8.08
C HIS A 46 7.92 -1.13 -7.09
N ASN A 47 7.75 -0.73 -5.84
CA ASN A 47 8.70 -1.09 -4.79
C ASN A 47 8.30 -2.45 -4.21
N THR A 48 9.09 -3.47 -4.51
CA THR A 48 8.97 -4.79 -3.90
C THR A 48 9.83 -4.82 -2.64
N ASP A 49 9.19 -4.61 -1.49
CA ASP A 49 9.85 -4.82 -0.20
C ASP A 49 9.56 -6.23 0.31
N ALA A 50 10.57 -7.09 0.27
CA ALA A 50 10.45 -8.46 0.73
C ALA A 50 10.14 -8.52 2.24
N ALA A 51 10.62 -7.57 3.06
CA ALA A 51 10.33 -7.52 4.49
C ALA A 51 8.94 -6.89 4.79
N GLY A 52 8.21 -6.50 3.75
CA GLY A 52 6.89 -5.87 3.82
C GLY A 52 5.87 -6.62 4.67
N TYR A 53 5.98 -7.95 4.76
CA TYR A 53 5.05 -8.80 5.53
C TYR A 53 5.16 -8.61 7.04
N LEU A 54 6.31 -8.22 7.57
CA LEU A 54 6.48 -7.98 9.02
C LEU A 54 5.74 -6.71 9.48
N TYR A 55 5.55 -5.76 8.56
CA TYR A 55 4.76 -4.54 8.79
C TYR A 55 3.24 -4.78 8.75
N ALA A 56 2.78 -6.00 8.50
CA ALA A 56 1.35 -6.33 8.60
C ALA A 56 0.79 -6.07 10.00
N PHE A 57 1.63 -6.24 11.04
CA PHE A 57 1.33 -5.78 12.39
C PHE A 57 2.26 -4.65 12.79
N SER A 58 1.68 -3.64 13.43
CA SER A 58 2.43 -2.60 14.12
C SER A 58 3.30 -3.21 15.23
N TYR A 59 4.40 -2.54 15.57
CA TYR A 59 5.29 -2.97 16.65
C TYR A 59 4.55 -3.12 17.99
N LEU A 60 3.52 -2.30 18.22
CA LEU A 60 2.68 -2.41 19.41
C LEU A 60 1.86 -3.70 19.42
N THR A 61 1.26 -4.09 18.29
CA THR A 61 0.49 -5.34 18.20
C THR A 61 1.38 -6.55 18.36
N TRP A 62 2.58 -6.55 17.77
CA TRP A 62 3.59 -7.59 18.03
C TRP A 62 3.90 -7.72 19.52
N GLY A 63 4.13 -6.59 20.20
CA GLY A 63 4.36 -6.56 21.64
C GLY A 63 3.20 -7.18 22.44
N PHE A 64 1.95 -6.81 22.11
CA PHE A 64 0.77 -7.39 22.74
C PHE A 64 0.60 -8.89 22.45
N THR A 65 0.95 -9.36 21.25
CA THR A 65 0.92 -10.79 20.91
C THR A 65 1.92 -11.58 21.75
N PHE A 66 3.18 -11.12 21.86
CA PHE A 66 4.18 -11.77 22.71
C PHE A 66 3.81 -11.73 24.19
N ALA A 67 3.26 -10.60 24.66
CA ALA A 67 2.76 -10.47 26.02
C ALA A 67 1.61 -11.45 26.29
N SER A 68 0.67 -11.58 25.35
CA SER A 68 -0.46 -12.52 25.44
C SER A 68 0.02 -13.97 25.52
N PHE A 69 0.96 -14.39 24.69
CA PHE A 69 1.52 -15.75 24.74
C PHE A 69 2.26 -16.03 26.05
N SER A 70 3.01 -15.06 26.56
CA SER A 70 3.70 -15.16 27.84
C SER A 70 2.69 -15.31 28.99
N LEU A 71 1.62 -14.51 28.97
CA LEU A 71 0.56 -14.55 29.96
C LEU A 71 -0.21 -15.88 29.92
N SER A 72 -0.53 -16.40 28.73
CA SER A 72 -1.18 -17.71 28.59
C SER A 72 -0.29 -18.86 29.10
N THR A 73 1.02 -18.79 28.87
CA THR A 73 1.99 -19.73 29.43
C THR A 73 1.97 -19.70 30.96
N LEU A 74 1.95 -18.50 31.56
CA LEU A 74 1.84 -18.32 33.01
C LEU A 74 0.53 -18.87 33.56
N PHE A 75 -0.61 -18.61 32.91
CA PHE A 75 -1.90 -19.14 33.36
C PHE A 75 -1.95 -20.67 33.32
N ILE A 76 -1.46 -21.30 32.24
CA ILE A 76 -1.38 -22.76 32.15
C ILE A 76 -0.44 -23.30 33.24
N TRP A 77 0.68 -22.64 33.50
CA TRP A 77 1.61 -23.03 34.55
C TRP A 77 1.01 -22.89 35.96
N ILE A 78 0.34 -21.78 36.28
CA ILE A 78 -0.31 -21.57 37.59
C ILE A 78 -1.37 -22.64 37.83
N VAL A 79 -2.25 -22.89 36.85
CA VAL A 79 -3.30 -23.91 36.97
C VAL A 79 -2.71 -25.31 37.06
N ALA A 80 -1.64 -25.58 36.32
CA ALA A 80 -0.89 -26.81 36.46
C ALA A 80 -0.31 -26.94 37.87
N HIS A 81 0.35 -25.92 38.42
CA HIS A 81 1.00 -25.99 39.72
C HIS A 81 -0.01 -26.13 40.88
N VAL A 82 -1.11 -25.38 40.86
CA VAL A 82 -2.18 -25.45 41.86
C VAL A 82 -2.97 -26.76 41.76
N GLY A 83 -3.21 -27.26 40.54
CA GLY A 83 -3.94 -28.51 40.30
C GLY A 83 -3.11 -29.80 40.42
N LEU A 84 -1.77 -29.72 40.35
CA LEU A 84 -0.85 -30.86 40.32
C LEU A 84 -0.16 -31.17 41.64
N GLN A 85 -0.56 -30.59 42.78
CA GLN A 85 0.01 -30.96 44.09
C GLN A 85 0.00 -32.49 44.39
N GLN A 86 -0.68 -33.32 43.59
CA GLN A 86 -0.76 -34.76 43.79
C GLN A 86 -0.12 -35.70 42.73
N LYS A 87 0.25 -35.27 41.50
CA LYS A 87 0.64 -36.26 40.44
C LYS A 87 1.78 -35.89 39.46
N GLY A 88 2.73 -35.06 39.89
CA GLY A 88 4.01 -34.88 39.19
C GLY A 88 4.17 -33.49 38.57
N GLU A 89 5.31 -32.87 38.85
CA GLU A 89 5.63 -31.51 38.41
C GLU A 89 5.76 -31.42 36.89
N GLN A 90 4.92 -30.59 36.26
CA GLN A 90 5.17 -30.16 34.89
C GLN A 90 6.22 -29.05 34.91
N LYS A 91 7.41 -29.34 34.36
CA LYS A 91 8.47 -28.35 34.20
C LYS A 91 8.01 -27.24 33.25
N LEU A 92 8.30 -25.99 33.59
CA LEU A 92 8.01 -24.80 32.79
C LEU A 92 8.46 -24.94 31.33
N GLY A 93 9.64 -25.53 31.08
CA GLY A 93 10.18 -25.71 29.74
C GLY A 93 9.30 -26.57 28.83
N ILE A 94 8.61 -27.59 29.36
CA ILE A 94 7.71 -28.44 28.57
C ILE A 94 6.46 -27.65 28.16
N ILE A 95 5.95 -26.81 29.07
CA ILE A 95 4.79 -25.95 28.80
C ILE A 95 5.16 -24.88 27.76
N MET A 96 6.35 -24.28 27.86
CA MET A 96 6.84 -23.32 26.85
C MET A 96 6.99 -23.96 25.47
N VAL A 97 7.58 -25.15 25.38
CA VAL A 97 7.68 -25.89 24.10
C VAL A 97 6.30 -26.21 23.57
N TYR A 98 5.36 -26.64 24.42
CA TYR A 98 3.98 -26.89 24.01
C TYR A 98 3.31 -25.63 23.44
N VAL A 99 3.40 -24.50 24.15
CA VAL A 99 2.83 -23.23 23.67
C VAL A 99 3.48 -22.80 22.36
N LEU A 100 4.80 -22.93 22.23
CA LEU A 100 5.52 -22.61 21.00
C LEU A 100 5.08 -23.49 19.82
N SER A 101 4.97 -24.80 20.02
CA SER A 101 4.53 -25.74 18.97
C SER A 101 3.09 -25.49 18.55
N VAL A 102 2.22 -25.11 19.50
CA VAL A 102 0.85 -24.70 19.21
C VAL A 102 0.81 -23.38 18.42
N CYS A 103 1.61 -22.38 18.82
CA CYS A 103 1.72 -21.11 18.08
C CYS A 103 2.23 -21.28 16.65
N LEU A 104 3.13 -22.25 16.42
CA LEU A 104 3.63 -22.61 15.08
C LEU A 104 2.66 -23.47 14.26
N GLY A 105 1.49 -23.81 14.80
CA GLY A 105 0.49 -24.67 14.13
C GLY A 105 0.89 -26.14 14.03
N GLN A 106 1.99 -26.56 14.66
CA GLN A 106 2.45 -27.96 14.67
C GLN A 106 1.64 -28.82 15.67
N GLY A 107 0.92 -28.17 16.58
CA GLY A 107 0.21 -28.84 17.67
C GLY A 107 1.17 -29.32 18.76
N GLY A 108 0.65 -30.07 19.73
CA GLY A 108 1.44 -30.60 20.82
C GLY A 108 0.61 -31.41 21.79
N PHE A 109 1.28 -32.22 22.61
CA PHE A 109 0.63 -33.00 23.66
C PHE A 109 1.07 -32.49 25.04
N LEU A 110 0.16 -31.83 25.74
CA LEU A 110 0.31 -31.55 27.17
C LEU A 110 -0.71 -32.37 27.93
N ARG A 111 -0.25 -33.20 28.87
CA ARG A 111 -1.14 -34.04 29.67
C ARG A 111 -1.94 -33.15 30.63
N SER A 112 -3.19 -32.92 30.29
CA SER A 112 -4.10 -32.00 30.99
C SER A 112 -5.07 -32.80 31.87
N TYR A 113 -4.86 -32.75 33.19
CA TYR A 113 -5.60 -33.56 34.17
C TYR A 113 -6.89 -32.89 34.68
N SER A 114 -6.97 -31.55 34.61
CA SER A 114 -8.12 -30.78 35.08
C SER A 114 -9.02 -30.34 33.92
N LEU A 115 -10.33 -30.27 34.15
CA LEU A 115 -11.27 -29.69 33.20
C LEU A 115 -11.00 -28.19 33.00
N ALA A 116 -10.58 -27.49 34.06
CA ALA A 116 -10.22 -26.08 34.00
C ALA A 116 -9.02 -25.80 33.07
N SER A 117 -7.98 -26.65 33.11
CA SER A 117 -6.82 -26.49 32.24
C SER A 117 -7.16 -26.72 30.77
N ARG A 118 -8.12 -27.61 30.47
CA ARG A 118 -8.62 -27.84 29.11
C ARG A 118 -9.43 -26.66 28.57
N ILE A 119 -10.28 -26.04 29.41
CA ILE A 119 -11.04 -24.84 29.01
C ILE A 119 -10.08 -23.70 28.68
N ILE A 120 -9.05 -23.49 29.51
CA ILE A 120 -8.04 -22.43 29.27
C ILE A 120 -7.26 -22.69 27.98
N GLN A 121 -6.84 -23.93 27.74
CA GLN A 121 -6.18 -24.32 26.49
C GLN A 121 -7.09 -24.10 25.28
N GLY A 122 -8.37 -24.46 25.38
CA GLY A 122 -9.36 -24.23 24.33
C GLY A 122 -9.57 -22.74 24.02
N ALA A 123 -9.69 -21.91 25.06
CA ALA A 123 -9.80 -20.46 24.91
C ALA A 123 -8.53 -19.86 24.27
N PHE A 124 -7.35 -20.33 24.67
CA PHE A 124 -6.08 -19.92 24.08
C PHE A 124 -5.99 -20.29 22.59
N LEU A 125 -6.38 -21.50 22.22
CA LEU A 125 -6.43 -21.95 20.83
C LEU A 125 -7.38 -21.09 19.98
N LEU A 126 -8.53 -20.70 20.53
CA LEU A 126 -9.49 -19.84 19.85
C LEU A 126 -8.89 -18.45 19.59
N VAL A 127 -8.22 -17.86 20.59
CA VAL A 127 -7.52 -16.57 20.43
C VAL A 127 -6.43 -16.67 19.38
N LEU A 128 -5.59 -17.72 19.43
CA LEU A 128 -4.53 -17.95 18.46
C LEU A 128 -5.08 -18.10 17.04
N LEU A 129 -6.19 -18.81 16.88
CA LEU A 129 -6.87 -19.01 15.59
C LEU A 129 -7.33 -17.67 15.01
N VAL A 130 -7.99 -16.83 15.81
CA VAL A 130 -8.46 -15.50 15.37
C VAL A 130 -7.27 -14.62 14.95
N ILE A 131 -6.19 -14.60 15.74
CA ILE A 131 -4.98 -13.82 15.41
C ILE A 131 -4.36 -14.31 14.10
N THR A 132 -4.26 -15.63 13.90
CA THR A 132 -3.65 -16.22 12.70
C THR A 132 -4.45 -15.91 11.43
N TYR A 133 -5.78 -16.01 11.48
CA TYR A 133 -6.63 -15.66 10.36
C TYR A 133 -6.62 -14.15 10.07
N ALA A 134 -6.63 -13.31 11.10
CA ALA A 134 -6.51 -11.87 10.93
C ALA A 134 -5.17 -11.48 10.29
N PHE A 135 -4.06 -12.05 10.77
CA PHE A 135 -2.73 -11.82 10.19
C PHE A 135 -2.66 -12.23 8.73
N THR A 136 -3.14 -13.45 8.41
CA THR A 136 -3.15 -13.97 7.04
C THR A 136 -3.99 -13.08 6.12
N GLY A 137 -5.15 -12.61 6.60
CA GLY A 137 -6.01 -11.69 5.84
C GLY A 137 -5.33 -10.35 5.54
N ILE A 138 -4.64 -9.77 6.53
CA ILE A 138 -3.90 -8.51 6.34
C ILE A 138 -2.75 -8.69 5.36
N VAL A 139 -1.93 -9.73 5.54
CA VAL A 139 -0.83 -10.05 4.63
C VAL A 139 -1.34 -10.26 3.21
N THR A 140 -2.44 -10.99 3.05
CA THR A 140 -3.08 -11.21 1.73
C THR A 140 -3.50 -9.89 1.10
N SER A 141 -4.15 -9.00 1.85
CA SER A 141 -4.54 -7.67 1.37
C SER A 141 -3.34 -6.81 0.96
N MET A 142 -2.24 -6.89 1.72
CA MET A 142 -1.00 -6.17 1.43
C MET A 142 -0.32 -6.65 0.15
N ILE A 143 -0.30 -7.95 -0.13
CA ILE A 143 0.32 -8.50 -1.34
C ILE A 143 -0.57 -8.32 -2.58
N THR A 144 -1.90 -8.27 -2.42
CA THR A 144 -2.82 -8.01 -3.53
C THR A 144 -2.88 -6.55 -3.94
N THR A 145 -2.53 -5.63 -3.03
CA THR A 145 -2.58 -4.19 -3.29
C THR A 145 -1.23 -3.70 -3.83
N PRO A 146 -1.11 -3.37 -5.13
CA PRO A 146 0.15 -2.86 -5.66
C PRO A 146 0.45 -1.48 -5.08
N LYS A 147 1.61 -1.34 -4.43
CA LYS A 147 2.12 -0.06 -3.93
C LYS A 147 2.88 0.64 -5.05
N TYR A 148 2.23 1.62 -5.68
CA TYR A 148 2.86 2.48 -6.68
C TYR A 148 3.36 3.77 -6.04
N GLN A 149 4.60 4.14 -6.32
CA GLN A 149 5.12 5.47 -6.01
C GLN A 149 5.05 6.33 -7.27
N PHE A 150 4.08 7.24 -7.29
CA PHE A 150 3.96 8.25 -8.33
C PHE A 150 5.02 9.32 -8.13
N VAL A 151 5.72 9.70 -9.20
CA VAL A 151 6.72 10.78 -9.21
C VAL A 151 6.04 12.14 -9.07
N VAL A 152 4.83 12.27 -9.65
CA VAL A 152 4.00 13.46 -9.60
C VAL A 152 2.56 13.01 -9.38
N ARG A 153 1.90 13.55 -8.36
CA ARG A 153 0.47 13.33 -8.10
C ARG A 153 -0.40 14.48 -8.58
N SER A 154 0.15 15.68 -8.67
CA SER A 154 -0.59 16.87 -9.11
C SER A 154 0.30 17.92 -9.78
N ILE A 155 -0.33 18.88 -10.47
CA ILE A 155 0.36 19.98 -11.15
C ILE A 155 1.01 20.92 -10.12
N GLU A 156 0.37 21.09 -8.96
CA GLU A 156 0.86 21.90 -7.85
C GLU A 156 2.13 21.30 -7.22
N GLU A 157 2.24 19.96 -7.20
CA GLU A 157 3.45 19.27 -6.76
C GLU A 157 4.61 19.51 -7.73
N VAL A 158 4.35 19.56 -9.03
CA VAL A 158 5.36 19.93 -10.05
C VAL A 158 5.75 21.40 -9.91
N ALA A 159 4.78 22.29 -9.70
CA ALA A 159 5.04 23.73 -9.58
C ALA A 159 5.86 24.10 -8.33
N ASN A 160 5.71 23.34 -7.24
CA ASN A 160 6.41 23.58 -5.98
C ASN A 160 7.73 22.81 -5.84
N ASN A 161 8.04 21.88 -6.75
CA ASN A 161 9.22 21.02 -6.64
C ASN A 161 10.28 21.41 -7.69
N ASP A 162 11.36 22.04 -7.25
CA ASP A 162 12.47 22.46 -8.11
C ASP A 162 13.22 21.29 -8.77
N GLU A 163 13.05 20.05 -8.28
CA GLU A 163 13.69 18.86 -8.86
C GLU A 163 12.93 18.29 -10.07
N ILE A 164 11.66 18.67 -10.26
CA ILE A 164 10.81 18.15 -11.33
C ILE A 164 10.67 19.20 -12.42
N MET A 165 11.48 19.08 -13.48
CA MET A 165 11.39 20.00 -14.63
C MET A 165 10.38 19.47 -15.66
N PRO A 166 9.23 20.14 -15.86
CA PRO A 166 8.30 19.78 -16.93
C PRO A 166 8.91 20.13 -18.28
N LEU A 167 8.87 19.19 -19.22
CA LEU A 167 9.27 19.44 -20.60
C LEU A 167 8.09 20.01 -21.38
N ILE A 168 8.21 21.26 -21.83
CA ILE A 168 7.26 21.89 -22.74
C ILE A 168 7.96 22.08 -24.09
N ILE A 169 7.29 21.71 -25.18
CA ILE A 169 7.83 21.88 -26.53
C ILE A 169 7.91 23.38 -26.84
N GLU A 170 9.10 23.87 -27.16
CA GLU A 170 9.32 25.26 -27.55
C GLU A 170 8.50 25.62 -28.80
N GLU A 171 8.02 26.87 -28.86
CA GLU A 171 7.15 27.40 -29.94
C GLU A 171 5.81 26.65 -30.11
N SER A 172 5.45 25.77 -29.18
CA SER A 172 4.15 25.11 -29.19
C SER A 172 3.04 26.04 -28.68
N SER A 173 1.83 25.69 -29.05
CA SER A 173 0.62 26.33 -28.53
C SER A 173 0.48 26.24 -27.01
N THR A 174 0.98 25.17 -26.40
CA THR A 174 0.94 24.98 -24.95
C THR A 174 1.98 25.86 -24.25
N HIS A 175 3.16 26.05 -24.84
CA HIS A 175 4.19 26.98 -24.33
C HIS A 175 3.64 28.40 -24.15
N VAL A 176 3.02 28.95 -25.20
CA VAL A 176 2.42 30.30 -25.16
C VAL A 176 1.30 30.39 -24.11
N ALA A 177 0.51 29.32 -23.94
CA ALA A 177 -0.58 29.30 -22.95
C ALA A 177 -0.06 29.32 -21.50
N PHE A 178 1.09 28.70 -21.23
CA PHE A 178 1.71 28.69 -19.89
C PHE A 178 2.51 29.98 -19.61
N GLU A 179 3.12 30.61 -20.61
CA GLU A 179 3.77 31.92 -20.46
C GLU A 179 2.76 33.03 -20.12
N VAL A 180 1.60 33.05 -20.77
CA VAL A 180 0.58 34.10 -20.59
C VAL A 180 -0.13 34.00 -19.22
N LYS A 181 -0.15 32.81 -18.60
CA LYS A 181 -0.84 32.57 -17.31
C LYS A 181 0.06 32.70 -16.07
N MET A 182 1.37 32.94 -16.23
CA MET A 182 2.30 33.12 -15.10
C MET A 182 2.47 34.58 -14.65
N PHE A 183 1.61 35.50 -15.13
CA PHE A 183 1.54 36.90 -14.70
C PHE A 183 0.15 37.26 -14.17
#